data_AF-A0A923V497-F1
#
_entry.id   AF-A0A923V497-F1
#
_cell.length_a   1.000
_cell.length_b   1.000
_cell.length_c   1.000
_cell.angle_alpha   90.00
_cell.angle_beta   90.00
_cell.angle_gamma   90.00
#
_symmetry.space_group_name_H-M   'P 1'
#
loop_
_entity.id
_entity.type
_entity.pdbx_description
1 polymer ?
#
loop_
_entity_poly.entity_id
_entity_poly.type
_entity_poly.pdbx_seq_one_letter_code
_entity_poly.pdbx_strand_id
1 'polypeptide(L)'
;SAVIDAIMTELNTTGYISNLARRTTAQFLIINLQVSWVYGAAYFEEKLIDYSSSSNWGNWANLAGVGNDQKSKPDFNLDKNLKSLDPKGDYALTWAS
;
A
#
# COMPACT_ATOMS: atom_id res chain seq x y z
N SER A 1 0.60 -5.62 -11.27
CA SER A 1 -0.49 -4.72 -11.72
C SER A 1 0.18 -3.40 -11.99
N ALA A 2 0.10 -2.84 -13.20
CA ALA A 2 1.00 -1.75 -13.62
C ALA A 2 1.07 -0.58 -12.62
N VAL A 3 -0.07 -0.20 -12.02
CA VAL A 3 -0.12 0.86 -11.00
C VAL A 3 0.53 0.42 -9.68
N ILE A 4 0.33 -0.83 -9.23
CA ILE A 4 1.02 -1.36 -8.04
C ILE A 4 2.53 -1.40 -8.27
N ASP A 5 2.95 -1.87 -9.44
CA ASP A 5 4.36 -1.98 -9.79
C ASP A 5 5.00 -0.59 -9.81
N ALA A 6 4.31 0.41 -10.38
CA ALA A 6 4.69 1.82 -10.34
C ALA A 6 4.80 2.39 -8.91
N ILE A 7 3.85 2.09 -8.01
CA ILE A 7 3.91 2.49 -6.59
C ILE A 7 5.17 1.93 -5.93
N MET A 8 5.47 0.65 -6.18
CA MET A 8 6.65 0.01 -5.60
C MET A 8 7.95 0.60 -6.17
N THR A 9 7.98 0.99 -7.44
CA THR A 9 9.12 1.72 -8.02
C THR A 9 9.29 3.10 -7.39
N GLU A 10 8.20 3.86 -7.21
CA GLU A 10 8.23 5.16 -6.51
C GLU A 10 8.79 5.02 -5.09
N LEU A 11 8.27 4.06 -4.32
CA LEU A 11 8.74 3.79 -2.96
C LEU A 11 10.23 3.48 -2.91
N ASN A 12 10.71 2.60 -3.79
CA ASN A 12 12.12 2.20 -3.81
C ASN A 12 13.06 3.30 -4.28
N THR A 13 12.57 4.20 -5.15
CA THR A 13 13.40 5.27 -5.72
C THR A 13 13.46 6.48 -4.81
N THR A 14 12.34 6.82 -4.17
CA THR A 14 12.19 8.09 -3.44
C THR A 14 12.11 7.92 -1.93
N GLY A 15 11.81 6.72 -1.44
CA GLY A 15 11.52 6.46 -0.04
C GLY A 15 10.14 6.96 0.41
N TYR A 16 9.28 7.43 -0.49
CA TYR A 16 7.97 7.98 -0.14
C TYR A 16 6.88 7.55 -1.11
N ILE A 17 5.69 7.26 -0.58
CA ILE A 17 4.46 7.06 -1.36
C ILE A 17 3.27 7.63 -0.58
N SER A 18 2.23 8.04 -1.30
CA SER A 18 1.02 8.61 -0.72
C SER A 18 0.27 7.63 0.20
N ASN A 19 -0.51 8.14 1.16
CA ASN A 19 -1.31 7.30 2.05
C ASN A 19 -2.31 6.39 1.32
N LEU A 20 -2.85 6.84 0.18
CA LEU A 20 -3.71 5.99 -0.65
C LEU A 20 -2.90 4.86 -1.29
N ALA A 21 -1.71 5.14 -1.81
CA ALA A 21 -0.81 4.14 -2.37
C ALA A 21 -0.34 3.12 -1.33
N ARG A 22 -0.02 3.55 -0.11
CA ARG A 22 0.31 2.66 1.03
C ARG A 22 -0.81 1.67 1.31
N ARG A 23 -2.04 2.16 1.49
CA ARG A 23 -3.21 1.30 1.77
C ARG A 23 -3.53 0.36 0.62
N THR A 24 -3.46 0.86 -0.62
CA THR A 24 -3.75 0.09 -1.84
C THR A 24 -2.76 -1.05 -2.01
N THR A 25 -1.47 -0.79 -1.80
CA THR A 25 -0.41 -1.79 -1.87
C THR A 25 -0.53 -2.82 -0.77
N ALA A 26 -0.79 -2.39 0.47
CA ALA A 26 -0.99 -3.30 1.59
C ALA A 26 -2.17 -4.26 1.37
N GLN A 27 -3.28 -3.74 0.84
CA GLN A 27 -4.44 -4.56 0.48
C GLN A 27 -4.12 -5.54 -0.64
N PHE A 28 -3.45 -5.08 -1.69
CA PHE A 28 -3.04 -5.95 -2.78
C PHE A 28 -2.16 -7.11 -2.28
N LEU A 29 -1.21 -6.82 -1.39
CA LEU A 29 -0.36 -7.84 -0.77
C LEU A 29 -1.17 -8.86 0.05
N ILE A 30 -2.09 -8.39 0.89
CA ILE A 30 -2.85 -9.23 1.83
C ILE A 30 -3.93 -10.05 1.10
N ILE A 31 -4.68 -9.41 0.21
CA ILE A 31 -5.90 -9.99 -0.38
C ILE A 31 -5.58 -10.69 -1.69
N ASN A 32 -4.86 -10.02 -2.60
CA ASN A 32 -4.61 -10.54 -3.95
C ASN A 32 -3.42 -11.48 -3.97
N LEU A 33 -2.34 -11.14 -3.27
CA LEU A 33 -1.14 -11.98 -3.21
C LEU A 33 -1.18 -12.99 -2.05
N GLN A 34 -2.10 -12.83 -1.10
CA GLN A 34 -2.24 -13.70 0.08
C GLN A 34 -0.94 -13.85 0.88
N VAL A 35 -0.11 -12.80 0.88
CA VAL A 35 1.16 -12.75 1.61
C VAL A 35 0.91 -12.18 3.00
N SER A 36 1.66 -12.67 3.99
CA SER A 36 1.58 -12.15 5.36
C SER A 36 1.89 -10.65 5.39
N TRP A 37 0.97 -9.89 6.00
CA TRP A 37 1.07 -8.45 6.18
C TRP A 37 2.35 -8.02 6.92
N VAL A 38 2.92 -8.89 7.75
CA VAL A 38 4.16 -8.64 8.49
C VAL A 38 5.33 -8.36 7.55
N TYR A 39 5.40 -9.06 6.41
CA TYR A 39 6.45 -8.81 5.42
C TYR A 39 6.31 -7.44 4.76
N GLY A 40 5.06 -7.04 4.46
CA GLY A 40 4.79 -5.71 3.93
C GLY A 40 5.09 -4.60 4.93
N ALA A 41 4.74 -4.79 6.19
CA ALA A 41 5.06 -3.86 7.27
C ALA A 41 6.58 -3.68 7.46
N ALA A 42 7.32 -4.79 7.50
CA ALA A 42 8.78 -4.77 7.61
C ALA A 42 9.44 -4.11 6.39
N TYR A 43 8.91 -4.36 5.18
CA TYR A 43 9.42 -3.72 3.97
C TYR A 43 9.19 -2.20 3.99
N PHE A 44 8.02 -1.76 4.45
CA PHE A 44 7.72 -0.33 4.61
C PHE A 44 8.60 0.32 5.69
N GLU A 45 8.94 -0.41 6.75
CA GLU A 45 9.90 0.03 7.76
C GLU A 45 11.30 0.28 7.19
N GLU A 46 11.76 -0.57 6.27
CA GLU A 46 13.05 -0.39 5.60
C GLU A 46 13.04 0.77 4.59
N LYS A 47 11.94 0.96 3.86
CA LYS A 47 11.91 1.86 2.69
C LYS A 47 11.38 3.26 2.96
N LEU A 48 10.47 3.44 3.92
CA LEU A 48 9.82 4.74 4.11
C LEU A 48 10.74 5.73 4.82
N ILE A 49 11.04 6.85 4.16
CA ILE A 49 11.81 7.95 4.75
C ILE A 49 11.06 8.62 5.92
N ASP A 50 9.73 8.55 5.92
CA ASP A 50 8.84 9.09 6.95
C ASP A 50 8.31 7.99 7.89
N TYR A 51 9.06 6.89 8.03
CA TYR A 51 8.66 5.77 8.86
C TYR A 51 8.38 6.19 10.31
N SER A 52 7.24 5.71 10.82
CA SER A 52 6.87 5.75 12.23
C SER A 52 6.30 4.39 12.61
N SER A 53 6.85 3.76 13.64
CA SER A 53 6.52 2.37 14.00
C SER A 53 5.04 2.18 14.34
N SER A 54 4.47 3.07 15.17
CA SER A 54 3.07 3.01 15.59
C SER A 54 2.12 3.16 14.39
N SER A 55 2.42 4.11 13.49
CA SER A 55 1.60 4.36 12.30
C SER A 55 1.72 3.22 11.29
N ASN A 56 2.93 2.73 11.01
CA ASN A 56 3.14 1.69 10.02
C ASN A 56 2.52 0.37 10.47
N TRP A 57 2.99 -0.19 11.58
CA TRP A 57 2.56 -1.50 12.07
C TRP A 57 1.08 -1.51 12.45
N GLY A 58 0.58 -0.42 13.06
CA GLY A 58 -0.83 -0.28 13.40
C GLY A 58 -1.74 -0.27 12.17
N ASN A 59 -1.39 0.47 11.11
CA ASN A 59 -2.17 0.49 9.87
C ASN A 59 -2.16 -0.86 9.17
N TRP A 60 -1.00 -1.54 9.10
CA TRP A 60 -0.91 -2.88 8.51
C TRP A 60 -1.73 -3.92 9.29
N ALA A 61 -1.66 -3.92 10.62
CA ALA A 61 -2.45 -4.82 11.46
C ALA A 61 -3.96 -4.58 11.31
N ASN A 62 -4.39 -3.32 11.26
CA ASN A 62 -5.79 -2.96 11.01
C ASN A 62 -6.26 -3.45 9.63
N LEU A 63 -5.47 -3.23 8.58
CA LEU A 63 -5.80 -3.69 7.22
C LEU A 63 -5.84 -5.22 7.10
N ALA A 64 -5.02 -5.93 7.88
CA ALA A 64 -5.03 -7.38 7.98
C ALA A 64 -6.16 -7.95 8.85
N GLY A 65 -6.97 -7.08 9.49
CA GLY A 65 -8.06 -7.49 10.36
C GLY A 65 -7.62 -8.09 11.71
N VAL A 66 -6.36 -7.92 12.08
CA VAL A 66 -5.79 -8.36 13.38
C VAL A 66 -5.53 -7.19 14.33
N GLY A 67 -5.91 -5.98 13.94
CA GLY A 67 -5.81 -4.77 14.74
C GLY A 67 -6.97 -4.60 15.74
N ASN A 68 -6.84 -3.61 16.61
CA ASN A 68 -7.80 -3.36 17.70
C ASN A 68 -9.13 -2.74 17.23
N ASP A 69 -9.19 -2.17 16.02
CA ASP A 69 -10.42 -1.60 15.50
C ASP A 69 -11.23 -2.62 14.69
N GLN A 70 -12.06 -3.39 15.40
CA GLN A 70 -12.98 -4.37 14.80
C GLN A 70 -14.16 -3.75 14.04
N LYS A 71 -14.34 -2.42 14.06
CA LYS A 71 -15.51 -1.74 13.49
C LYS A 71 -15.37 -1.38 12.02
N SER A 72 -14.19 -1.48 11.43
CA SER A 72 -13.98 -1.17 10.02
C SER A 72 -13.40 -2.38 9.30
N LYS A 73 -14.27 -3.29 8.85
CA LYS A 73 -14.00 -3.94 7.55
C LYS A 73 -14.29 -2.85 6.54
N PRO A 74 -13.29 -2.09 6.11
CA PRO A 74 -13.60 -0.87 5.41
C PRO A 74 -14.03 -1.28 4.00
N ASP A 75 -15.09 -0.64 3.51
CA ASP A 75 -15.69 -0.96 2.22
C ASP A 75 -14.67 -0.59 1.12
N PHE A 76 -13.84 -1.57 0.76
CA PHE A 76 -12.62 -1.33 0.00
C PHE A 76 -12.69 -1.98 -1.37
N ASN A 77 -12.81 -1.11 -2.36
CA ASN A 77 -12.79 -1.47 -3.76
C ASN A 77 -11.41 -1.15 -4.34
N LEU A 78 -10.59 -2.18 -4.52
CA LEU A 78 -9.24 -2.05 -5.07
C LEU A 78 -9.24 -1.34 -6.42
N ASP A 79 -10.16 -1.69 -7.32
CA ASP A 79 -10.27 -1.08 -8.65
C ASP A 79 -10.58 0.41 -8.57
N LYS A 80 -11.43 0.81 -7.63
CA LYS A 80 -11.72 2.23 -7.36
C LYS A 80 -10.48 2.98 -6.89
N ASN A 81 -9.67 2.39 -6.01
CA ASN A 81 -8.43 3.00 -5.53
C ASN A 81 -7.39 3.10 -6.64
N LEU A 82 -7.20 2.04 -7.43
CA LEU A 82 -6.28 2.03 -8.57
C LEU A 82 -6.68 3.08 -9.60
N LYS A 83 -7.98 3.18 -9.92
CA LYS A 83 -8.51 4.22 -10.82
C LYS A 83 -8.38 5.63 -10.24
N SER A 84 -8.46 5.79 -8.92
CA SER A 84 -8.24 7.10 -8.27
C SER A 84 -6.77 7.51 -8.24
N LEU A 85 -5.86 6.54 -8.12
CA LEU A 85 -4.41 6.78 -8.15
C LEU A 85 -3.93 7.09 -9.57
N ASP A 86 -4.51 6.42 -10.56
CA ASP A 86 -4.09 6.55 -11.94
C ASP A 86 -5.28 6.63 -12.92
N PRO A 87 -6.05 7.74 -12.90
CA PRO A 87 -7.25 7.87 -13.73
C PRO A 87 -6.94 7.95 -15.23
N LYS A 88 -5.71 8.32 -15.60
CA LYS A 88 -5.28 8.54 -16.99
C LYS A 88 -4.21 7.57 -17.48
N GLY A 89 -3.57 6.80 -16.61
CA GLY A 89 -2.41 5.95 -16.94
C GLY A 89 -1.07 6.65 -16.78
N ASP A 90 -1.06 7.97 -16.55
CA ASP A 90 0.15 8.78 -16.47
C ASP A 90 1.06 8.35 -15.30
N TYR A 91 0.47 7.90 -14.18
CA TYR A 91 1.24 7.48 -13.02
C TYR A 91 2.00 6.18 -13.31
N ALA A 92 1.32 5.18 -13.89
CA ALA A 92 1.97 3.94 -14.30
C ALA A 92 3.05 4.20 -15.37
N LEU A 93 2.80 5.11 -16.32
CA LEU A 93 3.77 5.48 -17.36
C LEU A 93 5.01 6.17 -16.79
N THR A 94 4.84 7.05 -15.80
CA THR A 94 5.95 7.78 -15.16
C THR A 94 6.96 6.83 -14.53
N TRP A 95 6.48 5.71 -13.98
CA TRP A 95 7.28 4.74 -13.25
C TRP A 95 7.48 3.41 -14.02
N ALA A 96 7.08 3.37 -15.30
CA ALA A 96 7.37 2.25 -16.20
C ALA A 96 8.86 2.33 -16.61
N SER A 97 9.72 1.72 -15.79
CA SER A 97 11.14 1.52 -16.11
C SER A 97 11.35 0.18 -16.82
#